data_AF-A0A518V346-F1
#
_entry.id   AF-A0A518V346-F1
#
_cell.length_a   1.000
_cell.length_b   1.000
_cell.length_c   1.000
_cell.angle_alpha   90.00
_cell.angle_beta   90.00
_cell.angle_gamma   90.00
#
_symmetry.space_group_name_H-M   'P 1'
#
loop_
_entity.id
_entity.type
_entity.pdbx_description
1 polymer ?
#
loop_
_entity_poly.entity_id
_entity_poly.type
_entity_poly.pdbx_seq_one_letter_code
_entity_poly.pdbx_strand_id
1 'polypeptide(L)'
;MESIWNSDNPVIKMIVEQSAEVGIDQTIFYSKTTGFKYLEWWKAIVDKVSLDVLDAYITTDITGEYKTKVIPQMREIAIERRNYLVGQGASQ
;
A
#
# COMPACT_ATOMS: atom_id res chain seq x y z
N MET A 1 7.47 1.97 -26.76
CA MET A 1 6.75 2.71 -25.69
C MET A 1 7.58 2.57 -24.44
N GLU A 2 8.02 3.68 -23.86
CA GLU A 2 8.66 3.65 -22.54
C GLU A 2 7.62 3.24 -21.50
N SER A 3 7.97 2.25 -20.68
CA SER A 3 7.12 1.80 -19.58
C SER A 3 7.14 2.88 -18.50
N ILE A 4 5.96 3.33 -18.04
CA ILE A 4 5.88 4.25 -16.89
C ILE A 4 6.56 3.66 -15.64
N TRP A 5 6.68 2.33 -15.57
CA TRP A 5 7.32 1.60 -14.48
C TRP A 5 8.85 1.71 -14.45
N ASN A 6 9.47 2.26 -15.49
CA ASN A 6 10.90 2.60 -15.52
C ASN A 6 11.17 4.07 -15.18
N SER A 7 10.19 4.77 -14.58
CA SER A 7 10.28 6.20 -14.28
C SER A 7 11.16 6.50 -13.07
N ASP A 8 11.83 7.65 -13.10
CA ASP A 8 12.50 8.23 -11.92
C ASP A 8 11.56 8.88 -10.91
N ASN A 9 10.24 8.81 -11.13
CA ASN A 9 9.26 9.30 -10.18
C ASN A 9 9.32 8.48 -8.87
N PRO A 10 9.50 9.12 -7.70
CA PRO A 10 9.65 8.42 -6.43
C PRO A 10 8.40 7.63 -6.02
N VAL A 11 7.20 8.07 -6.41
CA VAL A 11 5.96 7.34 -6.14
C VAL A 11 5.90 6.05 -6.97
N ILE A 12 6.34 6.11 -8.23
CA ILE A 12 6.35 4.92 -9.10
C ILE A 12 7.39 3.92 -8.58
N LYS A 13 8.59 4.36 -8.18
CA LYS A 13 9.59 3.50 -7.55
C LYS A 13 9.05 2.81 -6.30
N MET A 14 8.43 3.57 -5.40
CA MET A 14 7.79 3.01 -4.19
C MET A 14 6.73 1.95 -4.53
N ILE A 15 5.87 2.20 -5.52
CA ILE A 15 4.86 1.21 -5.95
C ILE A 15 5.54 -0.07 -6.43
N VAL A 16 6.56 0.04 -7.28
CA VAL A 16 7.27 -1.12 -7.84
C VAL A 16 7.99 -1.90 -6.74
N GLU A 17 8.71 -1.22 -5.86
CA GLU A 17 9.48 -1.83 -4.76
C GLU A 17 8.56 -2.58 -3.79
N GLN A 18 7.53 -1.91 -3.25
CA GLN A 18 6.60 -2.54 -2.30
C GLN A 18 5.82 -3.69 -2.94
N SER A 19 5.46 -3.58 -4.22
CA SER A 19 4.77 -4.67 -4.91
C SER A 19 5.70 -5.88 -5.10
N ALA A 20 6.98 -5.65 -5.41
CA ALA A 20 7.97 -6.71 -5.53
C ALA A 20 8.23 -7.41 -4.19
N GLU A 21 8.31 -6.67 -3.08
CA GLU A 21 8.52 -7.20 -1.73
C GLU A 21 7.46 -8.24 -1.33
N VAL A 22 6.21 -8.06 -1.77
CA VAL A 22 5.09 -8.95 -1.45
C VAL A 22 4.62 -9.82 -2.63
N GLY A 23 5.33 -9.78 -3.75
CA GLY A 23 5.03 -10.57 -4.96
C GLY A 23 3.71 -10.21 -5.65
N ILE A 24 3.34 -8.93 -5.62
CA ILE A 24 2.15 -8.39 -6.30
C ILE A 24 2.55 -7.78 -7.65
N ASP A 25 1.76 -8.06 -8.69
CA ASP A 25 1.88 -7.36 -9.97
C ASP A 25 1.14 -6.01 -9.88
N GLN A 26 1.89 -4.91 -9.83
CA GLN A 26 1.33 -3.56 -9.74
C GLN A 26 0.55 -3.14 -10.99
N THR A 27 0.79 -3.78 -12.14
CA THR A 27 0.21 -3.36 -13.42
C THR A 27 -1.30 -3.60 -13.46
N ILE A 28 -1.82 -4.54 -12.68
CA ILE A 28 -3.27 -4.84 -12.61
C ILE A 28 -4.07 -3.71 -11.96
N PHE A 29 -3.41 -2.86 -11.17
CA PHE A 29 -4.04 -1.71 -10.51
C PHE A 29 -3.98 -0.44 -11.37
N TYR A 30 -3.36 -0.50 -12.56
CA TYR A 30 -3.27 0.63 -13.47
C TYR A 30 -4.23 0.50 -14.64
N SER A 31 -4.96 1.57 -14.93
CA SER A 31 -5.74 1.71 -16.15
C SER A 31 -5.40 3.03 -16.83
N LYS A 32 -5.35 3.01 -18.17
CA LYS A 32 -5.16 4.23 -18.97
C LYS A 32 -6.31 5.23 -18.82
N THR A 33 -7.50 4.76 -18.47
CA THR A 33 -8.71 5.60 -18.38
C THR A 33 -8.87 6.22 -17.00
N THR A 34 -8.58 5.46 -15.94
CA THR A 34 -8.84 5.90 -14.55
C THR A 34 -7.57 6.16 -13.75
N GLY A 35 -6.40 5.90 -14.31
CA GLY A 35 -5.12 5.98 -13.62
C GLY A 35 -4.88 4.80 -12.67
N PHE A 36 -3.96 5.01 -11.72
CA PHE A 36 -3.57 4.00 -10.74
C PHE A 36 -4.55 3.97 -9.56
N LYS A 37 -4.99 2.77 -9.21
CA LYS A 37 -5.96 2.53 -8.14
C LYS A 37 -5.27 2.30 -6.80
N TYR A 38 -4.75 3.39 -6.23
CA TYR A 38 -3.92 3.38 -5.02
C TYR A 38 -4.51 2.58 -3.85
N LEU A 39 -5.81 2.72 -3.57
CA LEU A 39 -6.42 2.04 -2.43
C LEU A 39 -6.60 0.53 -2.64
N GLU A 40 -6.90 0.10 -3.87
CA GLU A 40 -7.01 -1.34 -4.19
C GLU A 40 -5.64 -2.00 -4.14
N TRP A 41 -4.62 -1.33 -4.69
CA TRP A 41 -3.23 -1.75 -4.59
C TRP A 41 -2.79 -1.86 -3.13
N TRP A 42 -3.04 -0.83 -2.33
CA TRP A 42 -2.63 -0.81 -0.92
C TRP A 42 -3.28 -1.92 -0.10
N LYS A 43 -4.57 -2.22 -0.32
CA LYS A 43 -5.26 -3.36 0.29
C LYS A 43 -4.52 -4.67 -0.01
N ALA A 44 -4.14 -4.87 -1.27
CA ALA A 44 -3.40 -6.06 -1.66
C ALA A 44 -2.03 -6.14 -0.98
N ILE A 45 -1.31 -5.01 -0.83
CA ILE A 45 -0.05 -4.96 -0.06
C ILE A 45 -0.28 -5.37 1.39
N VAL A 46 -1.18 -4.70 2.11
CA VAL A 46 -1.37 -4.96 3.56
C VAL A 46 -1.89 -6.37 3.86
N ASP A 47 -2.57 -7.01 2.90
CA ASP A 47 -3.02 -8.40 3.06
C ASP A 47 -1.87 -9.41 3.09
N LYS A 48 -0.71 -9.05 2.52
CA LYS A 48 0.46 -9.90 2.35
C LYS A 48 1.58 -9.63 3.36
N VAL A 49 1.61 -8.45 3.97
CA VAL A 49 2.65 -8.09 4.95
C VAL A 49 2.33 -8.62 6.35
N SER A 50 3.34 -8.69 7.19
CA SER A 50 3.26 -9.13 8.58
C SER A 50 2.80 -8.02 9.54
N LEU A 51 2.45 -8.41 10.77
CA LEU A 51 1.96 -7.48 11.80
C LEU A 51 2.95 -6.35 12.13
N ASP A 52 4.25 -6.65 12.20
CA ASP A 52 5.31 -5.68 12.45
C ASP A 52 5.41 -4.63 11.34
N VAL A 53 5.26 -5.05 10.08
CA VAL A 53 5.24 -4.15 8.93
C VAL A 53 3.97 -3.28 8.93
N LEU A 54 2.81 -3.84 9.31
CA LEU A 54 1.58 -3.06 9.47
C LEU A 54 1.74 -2.00 10.57
N ASP A 55 2.29 -2.36 11.73
CA ASP A 55 2.53 -1.43 12.83
C ASP A 55 3.48 -0.29 12.39
N ALA A 56 4.51 -0.60 11.57
CA ALA A 56 5.37 0.42 10.97
C ALA A 56 4.60 1.38 10.04
N TYR A 57 3.73 0.87 9.16
CA TYR A 57 2.90 1.70 8.28
C TYR A 57 1.93 2.61 9.06
N ILE A 58 1.40 2.13 10.18
CA ILE A 58 0.47 2.89 11.02
C ILE A 58 1.18 4.04 11.75
N THR A 59 2.37 3.75 12.29
CA THR A 59 3.13 4.67 13.16
C THR A 59 4.01 5.65 12.39
N THR A 60 4.31 5.36 11.12
CA THR A 60 5.08 6.27 10.27
C THR A 60 4.33 7.59 10.08
N ASP A 61 4.93 8.69 10.52
CA ASP A 61 4.40 10.03 10.29
C ASP A 61 4.80 10.50 8.89
N ILE A 62 3.82 10.55 7.98
CA ILE A 62 4.06 10.96 6.60
C ILE A 62 3.97 12.48 6.54
N THR A 63 5.11 13.14 6.35
CA THR A 63 5.22 14.58 6.16
C THR A 63 5.01 14.93 4.67
N GLY A 64 4.23 15.98 4.36
CA GLY A 64 4.00 16.46 2.97
C GLY A 64 2.54 16.84 2.63
N GLU A 65 2.34 17.50 1.48
CA GLU A 65 1.04 18.00 0.99
C GLU A 65 0.06 16.89 0.55
N TYR A 66 0.52 15.65 0.35
CA TYR A 66 -0.33 14.49 0.01
C TYR A 66 -1.23 14.02 1.17
N LYS A 67 -1.17 14.71 2.32
CA LYS A 67 -2.00 14.50 3.52
C LYS A 67 -3.51 14.59 3.29
N THR A 68 -3.97 15.07 2.14
CA THR A 68 -5.32 15.62 2.05
C THR A 68 -6.44 14.59 2.02
N LYS A 69 -6.26 13.34 1.52
CA LYS A 69 -7.29 12.26 1.60
C LYS A 69 -6.79 10.82 1.55
N VAL A 70 -5.79 10.51 0.70
CA VAL A 70 -5.40 9.12 0.41
C VAL A 70 -4.59 8.49 1.55
N ILE A 71 -3.65 9.24 2.13
CA ILE A 71 -2.80 8.75 3.24
C ILE A 71 -3.62 8.32 4.47
N PRO A 72 -4.58 9.13 4.97
CA PRO A 72 -5.45 8.69 6.06
C PRO A 72 -6.18 7.38 5.77
N GLN A 73 -6.72 7.21 4.55
CA GLN A 73 -7.43 5.98 4.16
C GLN A 73 -6.50 4.77 4.07
N MET A 74 -5.26 4.95 3.56
CA MET A 74 -4.26 3.89 3.57
C MET A 74 -3.91 3.47 5.00
N ARG A 75 -3.78 4.43 5.92
CA ARG A 75 -3.56 4.13 7.34
C ARG A 75 -4.73 3.36 7.96
N GLU A 76 -5.98 3.78 7.70
CA GLU A 76 -7.18 3.07 8.18
C GLU A 76 -7.23 1.62 7.69
N ILE A 77 -6.91 1.38 6.41
CA ILE A 77 -6.81 0.04 5.83
C ILE A 77 -5.76 -0.82 6.57
N ALA A 78 -4.59 -0.25 6.88
CA ALA A 78 -3.55 -0.96 7.63
C ALA A 78 -3.99 -1.26 9.08
N ILE A 79 -4.67 -0.33 9.75
CA ILE A 79 -5.23 -0.53 11.11
C ILE A 79 -6.28 -1.65 11.11
N GLU A 80 -7.19 -1.64 10.15
CA GLU A 80 -8.24 -2.66 10.02
C GLU A 80 -7.62 -4.05 9.87
N ARG A 81 -6.65 -4.19 8.95
CA ARG A 81 -5.94 -5.45 8.73
C ARG A 81 -5.19 -5.92 9.97
N ARG A 82 -4.49 -5.00 10.65
CA ARG A 82 -3.76 -5.28 11.89
C ARG A 82 -4.70 -5.76 13.01
N ASN A 83 -5.83 -5.10 13.19
CA ASN A 83 -6.84 -5.48 14.19
C ASN A 83 -7.46 -6.85 13.88
N TYR A 84 -7.70 -7.15 12.60
CA TYR A 84 -8.17 -8.47 12.18
C TYR A 84 -7.17 -9.58 12.56
N LEU A 85 -5.89 -9.41 12.27
CA LEU A 85 -4.85 -10.39 12.58
C LEU A 85 -4.65 -10.56 14.10
N VAL A 86 -4.70 -9.47 14.88
CA VAL A 86 -4.65 -9.55 16.35
C VAL A 86 -5.88 -10.25 16.92
N GLY A 87 -7.08 -9.97 16.39
CA GLY A 87 -8.32 -10.63 16.79
C GLY A 87 -8.35 -12.12 16.48
N GLN A 88 -7.71 -12.55 15.39
CA GLN A 88 -7.50 -13.97 15.10
C GLN A 88 -6.56 -14.64 16.10
N GLY A 89 -5.48 -13.94 16.51
CA GLY A 89 -4.55 -14.44 17.54
C GLY A 89 -5.16 -14.52 18.94
N ALA A 90 -6.22 -13.76 19.23
CA ALA A 90 -6.94 -13.80 20.51
C ALA A 90 -7.98 -14.94 20.61
N SER A 91 -8.20 -15.69 19.53
CA SER A 91 -9.12 -16.83 19.47
C SER A 91 -8.42 -18.19 19.59
N GLN A 92 -7.15 -18.22 20.02
CA GLN A 92 -6.40 -19.44 20.34
C GLN A 92 -6.20 -19.60 21.84
#